data_AF-A0A850JE54-F1
#
_entry.id   AF-A0A850JE54-F1
#
_cell.length_a   1.000
_cell.length_b   1.000
_cell.length_c   1.000
_cell.angle_alpha   90.00
_cell.angle_beta   90.00
_cell.angle_gamma   90.00
#
_symmetry.space_group_name_H-M   'P 1'
#
loop_
_entity.id
_entity.type
_entity.pdbx_description
1 polymer ?
#
loop_
_entity_poly.entity_id
_entity_poly.type
_entity_poly.pdbx_seq_one_letter_code
_entity_poly.pdbx_strand_id
1 'polypeptide(L)'
;MSCLGERLTALVDDELGHEERDRVLAHLAGCAQCRAEVAGLRRLKGRLRGLSGLPAADGVDDLPTPDFLTRLRSLPAAAEPPPAADVPPPHRPARPPRSSTRPARPSAGRVDGRSGRAGRCGGGNAPYTQIHATEQKHTLIRR
;
A
#
# COMPACT_ATOMS: atom_id res chain seq x y z
N MET A 1 15.15 -12.12 -3.96
CA MET A 1 15.27 -10.66 -4.15
C MET A 1 13.91 -10.07 -3.81
N SER A 2 13.78 -9.55 -2.60
CA SER A 2 12.54 -9.04 -2.00
C SER A 2 12.12 -7.72 -2.68
N CYS A 3 10.84 -7.61 -3.03
CA CYS A 3 10.26 -6.36 -3.54
C CYS A 3 10.26 -5.30 -2.43
N LEU A 4 10.51 -4.04 -2.79
CA LEU A 4 10.79 -2.97 -1.83
C LEU A 4 9.55 -2.24 -1.27
N GLY A 5 8.34 -2.51 -1.76
CA GLY A 5 7.07 -2.08 -1.15
C GLY A 5 7.08 -0.66 -0.57
N GLU A 6 6.95 -0.56 0.76
CA GLU A 6 6.97 0.69 1.55
C GLU A 6 8.21 1.58 1.32
N ARG A 7 9.37 0.97 1.02
CA ARG A 7 10.59 1.73 0.74
C ARG A 7 10.51 2.47 -0.60
N LEU A 8 9.68 2.00 -1.54
CA LEU A 8 9.48 2.70 -2.81
C LEU A 8 8.59 3.93 -2.66
N THR A 9 7.58 3.87 -1.79
CA THR A 9 6.74 5.03 -1.45
C THR A 9 7.57 6.06 -0.69
N ALA A 10 8.30 5.65 0.36
CA ALA A 10 9.22 6.52 1.08
C ALA A 10 10.31 7.15 0.19
N LEU A 11 10.78 6.45 -0.85
CA LEU A 11 11.69 7.01 -1.85
C LEU A 11 11.04 8.14 -2.65
N VAL A 12 9.79 7.97 -3.07
CA VAL A 12 9.06 8.97 -3.85
C VAL A 12 8.72 10.19 -3.02
N ASP A 13 8.58 10.02 -1.70
CA ASP A 13 8.33 11.08 -0.74
C ASP A 13 9.58 11.73 -0.12
N ASP A 14 10.78 11.30 -0.55
CA ASP A 14 12.08 11.78 -0.07
C ASP A 14 12.31 11.55 1.44
N GLU A 15 11.56 10.62 2.05
CA GLU A 15 11.59 10.31 3.48
C GLU A 15 12.69 9.32 3.87
N LEU A 16 13.35 8.68 2.90
CA LEU A 16 14.45 7.75 3.16
C LEU A 16 15.71 8.47 3.67
N GLY A 17 16.47 7.81 4.55
CA GLY A 17 17.84 8.23 4.88
C GLY A 17 18.82 8.00 3.71
N HIS A 18 19.99 8.63 3.74
CA HIS A 18 20.96 8.57 2.62
C HIS A 18 21.41 7.14 2.30
N GLU A 19 21.81 6.36 3.32
CA GLU A 19 22.23 4.98 3.11
C GLU A 19 21.12 4.07 2.55
N GLU A 20 19.87 4.32 2.95
CA GLU A 20 18.74 3.51 2.47
C GLU A 20 18.38 3.88 1.03
N ARG A 21 18.43 5.17 0.67
CA ARG A 21 18.29 5.62 -0.72
C ARG A 21 19.29 4.91 -1.62
N ASP A 22 20.57 4.85 -1.25
CA ASP A 22 21.60 4.21 -2.06
C ASP A 22 21.32 2.71 -2.28
N ARG A 23 20.88 2.00 -1.23
CA ARG A 23 20.49 0.59 -1.34
C ARG A 23 19.29 0.38 -2.26
N VAL A 24 18.30 1.26 -2.19
CA VAL A 24 17.11 1.22 -3.06
C VAL A 24 17.49 1.54 -4.50
N LEU A 25 18.33 2.56 -4.74
CA LEU A 25 18.81 2.92 -6.07
C LEU A 25 19.62 1.79 -6.73
N ALA A 26 20.48 1.12 -5.97
CA ALA A 26 21.20 -0.06 -6.44
C ALA A 26 20.24 -1.19 -6.86
N HIS A 27 19.13 -1.39 -6.14
CA HIS A 27 18.10 -2.34 -6.54
C HIS A 27 17.35 -1.91 -7.80
N LEU A 28 17.00 -0.62 -7.93
CA LEU A 28 16.31 -0.08 -9.11
C LEU A 28 17.14 -0.22 -10.39
N ALA A 29 18.47 -0.13 -10.29
CA ALA A 29 19.36 -0.40 -11.41
C ALA A 29 19.21 -1.83 -11.94
N GLY A 30 18.93 -2.80 -11.06
CA GLY A 30 18.79 -4.23 -11.40
C GLY A 30 17.36 -4.71 -11.66
N CYS A 31 16.32 -3.97 -11.26
CA CYS A 31 14.94 -4.44 -11.30
C CYS A 31 14.01 -3.52 -12.12
N ALA A 32 13.57 -4.00 -13.29
CA ALA A 32 12.63 -3.26 -14.15
C ALA A 32 11.23 -3.10 -13.54
N GLN A 33 10.78 -4.09 -12.76
CA GLN A 33 9.47 -4.05 -12.10
C GLN A 33 9.39 -2.92 -11.06
N CYS A 34 10.38 -2.82 -10.16
CA CYS A 34 10.42 -1.75 -9.17
C CYS A 34 10.59 -0.37 -9.82
N ARG A 35 11.25 -0.27 -10.99
CA ARG A 35 11.31 0.97 -11.77
C ARG A 35 9.93 1.38 -12.29
N ALA A 36 9.13 0.43 -12.79
CA ALA A 36 7.78 0.69 -13.25
C ALA A 36 6.86 1.16 -12.10
N GLU A 37 6.99 0.53 -10.92
CA GLU A 37 6.24 0.93 -9.72
C GLU A 37 6.58 2.36 -9.28
N VAL A 38 7.87 2.71 -9.20
CA VAL A 38 8.30 4.08 -8.87
C VAL A 38 7.79 5.10 -9.90
N ALA A 39 7.78 4.76 -11.18
CA ALA A 39 7.21 5.63 -12.22
C ALA A 39 5.71 5.86 -12.02
N GLY A 40 4.95 4.82 -11.66
CA GLY A 40 3.54 4.90 -11.30
C GLY A 40 3.29 5.81 -10.10
N LEU A 41 4.06 5.62 -9.02
CA LEU A 41 3.99 6.43 -7.80
C LEU A 41 4.33 7.91 -8.06
N ARG A 42 5.37 8.20 -8.86
CA ARG A 42 5.72 9.58 -9.25
C ARG A 42 4.63 10.25 -10.08
N ARG A 43 3.98 9.51 -10.99
CA ARG A 43 2.83 10.01 -11.76
C ARG A 43 1.65 10.33 -10.85
N LEU A 44 1.37 9.47 -9.87
CA LEU A 44 0.33 9.71 -8.87
C LEU A 44 0.64 10.96 -8.03
N LYS A 45 1.86 11.06 -7.49
CA LYS A 45 2.32 12.24 -6.74
C LYS A 45 2.21 13.53 -7.56
N GLY A 46 2.56 13.49 -8.85
CA GLY A 46 2.39 14.62 -9.76
C GLY A 46 0.93 15.04 -9.92
N ARG A 47 0.00 14.08 -10.07
CA ARG A 47 -1.45 14.38 -10.11
C ARG A 47 -1.95 14.99 -8.81
N LEU A 48 -1.53 14.44 -7.66
CA LEU A 48 -1.90 14.99 -6.34
C LEU A 48 -1.38 16.41 -6.15
N ARG A 49 -0.15 16.70 -6.59
CA ARG A 49 0.39 18.07 -6.60
C ARG A 49 -0.41 18.98 -7.52
N GLY A 50 -0.85 18.50 -8.68
CA GLY A 50 -1.72 19.26 -9.58
C GLY A 50 -3.07 19.63 -8.96
N LEU A 51 -3.64 18.77 -8.11
CA LEU A 51 -4.84 19.07 -7.34
C LEU A 51 -4.57 20.11 -6.23
N SER A 52 -3.42 20.03 -5.58
CA SER A 52 -3.01 20.99 -4.54
C SER A 52 -2.55 22.35 -5.10
N GLY A 53 -2.18 22.40 -6.38
CA GLY A 53 -1.73 23.60 -7.08
C GLY A 53 -2.82 24.26 -7.93
N LEU A 54 -4.03 23.69 -7.98
CA LEU A 54 -5.20 24.50 -8.32
C LEU A 54 -5.20 25.68 -7.34
N PRO A 55 -5.34 26.94 -7.80
CA PRO A 55 -5.71 27.99 -6.87
C PRO A 55 -6.90 27.43 -6.11
N ALA A 56 -6.91 27.54 -4.78
CA ALA A 56 -8.17 27.44 -4.04
C ALA A 56 -9.10 28.35 -4.82
N ALA A 57 -10.02 27.76 -5.60
CA ALA A 57 -10.59 28.46 -6.74
C ALA A 57 -11.04 29.82 -6.22
N ASP A 58 -10.63 30.91 -6.87
CA ASP A 58 -10.93 32.26 -6.38
C ASP A 58 -12.47 32.53 -6.28
N GLY A 59 -13.30 31.53 -6.63
CA GLY A 59 -14.64 31.38 -6.11
C GLY A 59 -14.66 30.83 -4.69
N VAL A 60 -15.07 31.68 -3.77
CA VAL A 60 -15.52 31.39 -2.39
C VAL A 60 -16.49 30.18 -2.28
N ASP A 61 -16.97 29.66 -3.42
CA ASP A 61 -17.87 28.52 -3.58
C ASP A 61 -17.20 27.13 -3.52
N ASP A 62 -15.88 27.00 -3.74
CA ASP A 62 -15.19 25.68 -3.72
C ASP A 62 -14.45 25.42 -2.38
N LEU A 63 -14.38 26.42 -1.51
CA LEU A 63 -13.97 26.20 -0.11
C LEU A 63 -15.17 25.63 0.66
N PRO A 64 -15.00 24.58 1.49
CA PRO A 64 -16.05 24.15 2.38
C PRO A 64 -16.52 25.34 3.23
N THR A 65 -17.82 25.55 3.28
CA THR A 65 -18.43 26.68 4.00
C THR A 65 -17.89 26.71 5.43
N PRO A 66 -17.61 27.89 6.02
CA PRO A 66 -17.08 28.00 7.38
C PRO A 66 -17.94 27.30 8.43
N ASP A 67 -19.25 27.15 8.18
CA ASP A 67 -20.15 26.35 9.02
C ASP A 67 -19.81 24.85 8.97
N PHE A 68 -19.51 24.30 7.79
CA PHE A 68 -19.04 22.92 7.65
C PHE A 68 -17.73 22.68 8.41
N LEU A 69 -16.78 23.61 8.30
CA LEU A 69 -15.51 23.53 9.05
C LEU A 69 -15.73 23.60 10.57
N THR A 70 -16.68 24.42 11.00
CA THR A 70 -17.07 24.52 12.42
C THR A 70 -17.68 23.21 12.91
N ARG A 71 -18.60 22.62 12.14
CA ARG A 71 -19.20 21.31 12.45
C ARG A 71 -18.15 20.20 12.52
N LEU A 72 -17.22 20.15 11.56
CA LEU A 72 -16.12 19.19 11.57
C LEU A 72 -15.24 19.32 12.83
N ARG A 73 -14.87 20.54 13.20
CA ARG A 73 -14.05 20.80 14.40
C ARG A 73 -14.80 20.52 15.70
N SER A 74 -16.13 20.52 15.66
CA SER A 74 -16.99 20.14 16.78
C SER A 74 -17.26 18.64 16.88
N LEU A 75 -16.88 17.84 15.88
CA LEU A 75 -16.99 16.39 16.00
C LEU A 75 -16.04 15.93 17.12
N PRO A 76 -16.53 15.14 18.09
CA PRO A 76 -15.66 14.54 19.08
C PRO A 76 -14.65 13.64 18.35
N ALA A 77 -13.36 13.77 18.69
CA ALA A 77 -12.38 12.77 18.29
C ALA A 77 -12.93 11.40 18.71
N ALA A 78 -13.02 10.47 17.74
CA ALA A 78 -13.69 9.18 17.93
C ALA A 78 -13.35 8.63 19.31
N ALA A 79 -14.40 8.46 20.12
CA ALA A 79 -14.29 8.04 21.49
C ALA A 79 -13.33 6.86 21.58
N GLU A 80 -12.36 6.97 22.49
CA GLU A 80 -11.55 5.86 22.97
C GLU A 80 -12.43 4.60 23.04
N PRO A 81 -11.97 3.46 22.49
CA PRO A 81 -12.70 2.22 22.65
C PRO A 81 -12.98 2.03 24.14
N PRO A 82 -14.20 1.61 24.52
CA PRO A 82 -14.55 1.48 25.93
C PRO A 82 -13.49 0.64 26.62
N PRO A 83 -13.06 0.99 27.85
CA PRO A 83 -12.14 0.16 28.59
C PRO A 83 -12.77 -1.23 28.61
N ALA A 84 -12.01 -2.23 28.16
CA ALA A 84 -12.46 -3.60 28.02
C ALA A 84 -13.25 -3.98 29.27
N ALA A 85 -14.58 -3.96 29.17
CA ALA A 85 -15.43 -4.57 30.16
C ALA A 85 -14.93 -6.01 30.23
N ASP A 86 -14.69 -6.51 31.44
CA ASP A 86 -14.25 -7.87 31.72
C ASP A 86 -15.08 -8.86 30.90
N VAL A 87 -14.62 -9.19 29.70
CA VAL A 87 -15.12 -10.30 28.91
C VAL A 87 -14.47 -11.52 29.56
N PRO A 88 -15.22 -12.37 30.26
CA PRO A 88 -14.64 -13.57 30.84
C PRO A 88 -13.98 -14.37 29.70
N PRO A 89 -12.76 -14.89 29.91
CA PRO A 89 -12.02 -15.56 28.85
C PRO A 89 -12.83 -16.74 28.32
N PRO A 90 -12.84 -17.00 27.00
CA PRO A 90 -13.52 -18.17 26.47
C PRO A 90 -12.92 -19.43 27.10
N HIS A 91 -13.79 -20.28 27.66
CA HIS A 91 -13.40 -21.56 28.25
C HIS A 91 -12.61 -22.39 27.23
N ARG A 92 -11.30 -22.51 27.46
CA ARG A 92 -10.46 -23.45 26.71
C ARG A 92 -10.78 -24.86 27.20
N PRO A 93 -11.19 -25.81 26.33
CA PRO A 93 -11.27 -27.20 26.74
C PRO A 93 -9.88 -27.70 27.15
N ALA A 94 -9.83 -28.41 28.28
CA ALA A 94 -8.60 -28.92 28.87
C ALA A 94 -7.83 -29.82 27.89
N ARG A 95 -6.55 -29.53 27.72
CA ARG A 95 -5.62 -30.34 26.91
C ARG A 95 -5.29 -31.61 27.69
N PRO A 96 -5.46 -32.83 27.14
CA PRO A 96 -5.11 -34.06 27.84
C PRO A 96 -3.58 -34.13 28.07
N PRO A 97 -3.13 -34.76 29.17
CA PRO A 97 -1.71 -34.88 29.46
C PRO A 97 -1.01 -35.73 28.39
N ARG A 98 0.10 -35.21 27.87
CA ARG A 98 0.96 -35.95 26.94
C ARG A 98 1.78 -36.96 27.75
N SER A 99 1.48 -38.24 27.59
CA SER A 99 2.34 -39.32 28.04
C SER A 99 3.67 -39.25 27.29
N SER A 100 4.76 -38.99 28.00
CA SER A 100 6.11 -39.02 27.47
C SER A 100 6.59 -40.46 27.32
N THR A 101 6.26 -41.11 26.21
CA THR A 101 7.00 -42.27 25.73
C THR A 101 7.88 -41.81 24.57
N ARG A 102 9.17 -41.72 24.87
CA ARG A 102 10.24 -41.34 23.95
C ARG A 102 10.67 -42.58 23.17
N PRO A 103 10.48 -42.68 21.83
CA PRO A 103 11.20 -43.66 21.04
C PRO A 103 12.60 -43.12 20.73
N ALA A 104 13.58 -44.02 20.79
CA ALA A 104 14.98 -43.74 20.49
C ALA A 104 15.18 -43.33 19.01
N ARG A 105 16.12 -42.41 18.79
CA ARG A 105 16.62 -41.99 17.47
C ARG A 105 17.17 -43.20 16.69
N PRO A 106 16.92 -43.27 15.37
CA PRO A 106 17.90 -43.78 14.44
C PRO A 106 18.71 -42.63 13.81
N SER A 107 20.02 -42.74 13.88
CA SER A 107 20.99 -41.93 13.13
C SER A 107 21.23 -42.55 11.76
N ALA A 108 21.00 -41.81 10.66
CA ALA A 108 21.70 -41.97 9.38
C ALA A 108 21.19 -40.97 8.32
N GLY A 109 22.12 -40.46 7.50
CA GLY A 109 21.82 -40.06 6.12
C GLY A 109 21.97 -38.58 5.78
N ARG A 110 23.11 -38.21 5.17
CA ARG A 110 23.24 -37.03 4.31
C ARG A 110 22.32 -37.18 3.10
N VAL A 111 21.60 -36.12 2.73
CA VAL A 111 21.11 -35.91 1.35
C VAL A 111 21.21 -34.43 0.98
N ASP A 112 21.93 -34.17 -0.11
CA ASP A 112 21.89 -32.95 -0.89
C ASP A 112 20.48 -32.73 -1.46
N GLY A 113 19.98 -31.50 -1.40
CA GLY A 113 18.59 -31.21 -1.78
C GLY A 113 18.33 -29.73 -2.01
N ARG A 114 18.84 -29.21 -3.13
CA ARG A 114 18.46 -27.94 -3.74
C ARG A 114 16.94 -27.86 -3.87
N SER A 115 16.29 -26.95 -3.12
CA SER A 115 14.89 -26.59 -3.36
C SER A 115 14.73 -25.07 -3.35
N GLY A 116 14.67 -24.51 -4.56
CA GLY A 116 14.30 -23.13 -4.79
C GLY A 116 12.82 -22.93 -4.45
N ARG A 117 12.55 -22.15 -3.40
CA ARG A 117 11.22 -21.60 -3.15
C ARG A 117 11.03 -20.38 -4.05
N ALA A 118 10.31 -20.59 -5.15
CA ALA A 118 9.73 -19.53 -5.94
C ALA A 118 8.77 -18.70 -5.06
N GLY A 119 9.21 -17.51 -4.66
CA GLY A 119 8.34 -16.50 -4.07
C GLY A 119 7.39 -16.00 -5.13
N ARG A 120 6.12 -16.40 -5.01
CA ARG A 120 4.99 -15.94 -5.80
C ARG A 120 4.84 -14.42 -5.60
N CYS A 121 5.25 -13.61 -6.56
CA CYS A 121 4.83 -12.22 -6.67
C CYS A 121 3.42 -12.20 -7.26
N GLY A 122 2.44 -11.78 -6.44
CA GLY A 122 1.06 -11.64 -6.88
C GLY A 122 0.96 -10.51 -7.91
N GLY A 123 0.80 -10.89 -9.18
CA GLY A 123 0.46 -9.97 -10.26
C GLY A 123 -1.00 -9.56 -10.15
N GLY A 124 -1.23 -8.27 -9.92
CA GLY A 124 -2.52 -7.60 -10.08
C GLY A 124 -2.35 -6.39 -10.99
N ASN A 125 -2.03 -6.62 -12.27
CA ASN A 125 -2.02 -5.57 -13.28
C ASN A 125 -3.44 -5.34 -13.78
N ALA A 126 -4.13 -4.33 -13.26
CA ALA A 126 -5.23 -3.69 -13.97
C ALA A 126 -4.64 -2.50 -14.75
N PRO A 127 -4.65 -2.49 -16.09
CA PRO A 127 -4.26 -1.31 -16.84
C PRO A 127 -5.29 -0.20 -16.58
N TYR A 128 -4.81 0.94 -16.08
CA TYR A 128 -5.58 2.18 -16.00
C TYR A 128 -5.99 2.58 -17.43
N THR A 129 -7.25 2.32 -17.78
CA THR A 129 -7.81 2.67 -19.09
C THR A 129 -7.77 4.18 -19.28
N GLN A 130 -7.03 4.59 -20.29
CA GLN A 130 -6.95 5.96 -20.77
C GLN A 130 -8.27 6.33 -21.44
N ILE A 131 -9.06 7.17 -20.79
CA ILE A 131 -10.28 7.75 -21.38
C ILE A 131 -9.82 8.76 -22.44
N HIS A 132 -9.78 8.34 -23.70
CA HIS A 132 -9.65 9.26 -24.83
C HIS A 132 -11.01 9.94 -25.02
N ALA A 133 -11.09 11.21 -24.64
CA ALA A 133 -12.19 12.09 -25.03
C ALA A 133 -12.24 12.15 -26.56
N THR A 134 -13.33 11.67 -27.15
CA THR A 134 -13.60 11.89 -28.57
C THR A 134 -14.25 13.25 -28.70
N GLU A 135 -13.48 14.23 -29.18
CA GLU A 135 -14.01 15.50 -29.67
C GLU A 135 -14.97 15.20 -30.84
N GLN A 136 -16.27 15.30 -30.57
CA GLN A 136 -17.31 15.32 -31.60
C GLN A 136 -17.20 16.64 -32.36
N LYS A 137 -16.45 16.63 -33.47
CA LYS A 137 -16.45 17.70 -34.47
C LYS A 137 -17.84 17.77 -35.12
N HIS A 138 -18.71 18.61 -34.57
CA HIS A 138 -19.99 18.94 -35.16
C HIS A 138 -19.75 19.91 -36.33
N THR A 139 -19.58 19.36 -37.53
CA THR A 139 -19.55 20.10 -38.79
C THR A 139 -20.37 19.36 -39.83
N LEU A 140 -21.31 20.11 -40.45
CA LEU A 140 -22.05 19.92 -41.72
C LEU A 140 -23.52 20.34 -41.47
N ILE A 141 -23.96 21.55 -41.81
CA ILE A 141 -24.24 22.09 -43.16
C ILE A 141 -25.09 21.14 -44.01
N ARG A 142 -26.40 21.42 -44.07
CA ARG A 142 -27.40 21.21 -45.14
C ARG A 142 -28.78 21.52 -44.51
N ARG A 143 -29.65 22.40 -45.01
CA ARG A 143 -29.96 22.89 -46.35
C ARG A 143 -30.44 24.33 -46.28
#